data_AF-A0A644WR68-F1
#
_entry.id   AF-A0A644WR68-F1
#
_cell.length_a   1.000
_cell.length_b   1.000
_cell.length_c   1.000
_cell.angle_alpha   90.00
_cell.angle_beta   90.00
_cell.angle_gamma   90.00
#
_symmetry.space_group_name_H-M   'P 1'
#
loop_
_entity.id
_entity.type
_entity.pdbx_description
1 polymer ?
#
loop_
_entity_poly.entity_id
_entity_poly.type
_entity_poly.pdbx_seq_one_letter_code
_entity_poly.pdbx_strand_id
1 'polypeptide(L)'
;MIVVVKSMNALLVAQGFIFSQVESNTLDFSKESESNVEFLKKILGESDWRHGWHDRFLTVEDFDQNEAEWLALCAVPGRGRTEMCGYFDDENCVSLEMLDLYISGLVRQLNRLGCMTIMSCDGEGKRRPIILFATVPDVKKATVLLAEVGLKHRVNEVRKSITFLLDRNELLDYVSLLNELPENVKEIPHDDLERNLFENNVEELLQIPGVSGEESVIRNHVMKKLIPLTDKISVDGYGNILAEVTIGANRVGPAFTILLNCHLDVVDEIESDREILKHGNVWTSSYGILGADDRAGIGVVLYTLKQLQMMQLQSPVKVKIAFTVKEEVGLCGAKAVSQDFLEGVQAAIVVDRRGNGDIVTGTWGTAFCDELFGSMIALIGNLGEEKRWEPTMGGRSDTLIWAQQGIQSVNLSVGYQNEHTSEEELNINDAFATANLLKKVFLHVDLLKSALRGIRGEAQSTDERSRRSHRKVVSAVS
;
A
#
# COMPACT_ATOMS: atom_id res chain seq x y z
N MET A 1 -27.23 -3.53 -9.81
CA MET A 1 -26.05 -2.81 -10.31
C MET A 1 -26.20 -1.38 -9.80
N ILE A 2 -25.39 -0.97 -8.83
CA ILE A 2 -25.37 0.43 -8.40
C ILE A 2 -24.66 1.18 -9.53
N VAL A 3 -25.35 2.13 -10.16
CA VAL A 3 -24.73 3.01 -11.16
C VAL A 3 -23.76 3.90 -10.40
N VAL A 4 -22.45 3.69 -10.60
CA VAL A 4 -21.42 4.56 -10.04
C VAL A 4 -21.37 5.79 -10.93
N VAL A 5 -21.84 6.93 -10.42
CA VAL A 5 -21.70 8.22 -11.11
C VAL A 5 -20.24 8.63 -11.03
N LYS A 6 -19.53 8.57 -12.16
CA LYS A 6 -18.15 9.05 -12.27
C LYS A 6 -18.14 10.48 -12.76
N SER A 7 -17.16 11.27 -12.32
CA SER A 7 -16.96 12.62 -12.87
C SER A 7 -16.54 12.55 -14.34
N MET A 8 -16.80 13.61 -15.09
CA MET A 8 -16.34 13.75 -16.48
C MET A 8 -14.84 13.47 -16.60
N ASN A 9 -14.06 14.05 -15.68
CA ASN A 9 -12.62 13.87 -15.68
C ASN A 9 -12.23 12.41 -15.54
N ALA A 10 -12.87 11.67 -14.63
CA ALA A 10 -12.60 10.25 -14.45
C ALA A 10 -12.92 9.45 -15.72
N LEU A 11 -14.01 9.77 -16.43
CA LEU A 11 -14.38 9.11 -17.68
C LEU A 11 -13.38 9.38 -18.82
N LEU A 12 -12.93 10.64 -18.96
CA LEU A 12 -11.93 11.03 -19.97
C LEU A 12 -10.56 10.40 -19.66
N VAL A 13 -10.12 10.46 -18.40
CA VAL A 13 -8.87 9.85 -17.92
C VAL A 13 -8.90 8.34 -18.13
N ALA A 14 -10.00 7.66 -17.80
CA ALA A 14 -10.17 6.21 -18.01
C ALA A 14 -10.01 5.80 -19.48
N GLN A 15 -10.35 6.69 -20.41
CA GLN A 15 -10.17 6.48 -21.85
C GLN A 15 -8.79 6.88 -22.38
N GLY A 16 -7.96 7.50 -21.53
CA GLY A 16 -6.56 7.80 -21.83
C GLY A 16 -6.31 9.21 -22.37
N PHE A 17 -7.31 10.09 -22.30
CA PHE A 17 -7.16 11.50 -22.66
C PHE A 17 -6.32 12.23 -21.61
N ILE A 18 -5.39 13.06 -22.08
CA ILE A 18 -4.56 13.94 -21.26
C ILE A 18 -5.08 15.37 -21.39
N PHE A 19 -5.37 16.00 -20.25
CA PHE A 19 -5.86 17.38 -20.20
C PHE A 19 -5.52 18.01 -18.85
N SER A 20 -5.68 19.32 -18.74
CA SER A 20 -5.62 20.07 -17.49
C SER A 20 -6.95 20.75 -17.19
N GLN A 21 -7.38 20.78 -15.93
CA GLN A 21 -8.57 21.53 -15.52
C GLN A 21 -8.23 23.02 -15.42
N VAL A 22 -9.00 23.89 -16.09
CA VAL A 22 -8.81 25.34 -16.02
C VAL A 22 -9.88 26.00 -15.14
N GLU A 23 -11.14 25.68 -15.39
CA GLU A 23 -12.32 26.16 -14.65
C GLU A 23 -13.27 24.99 -14.43
N SER A 24 -14.31 25.10 -13.60
CA SER A 24 -15.17 23.95 -13.24
C SER A 24 -15.75 23.17 -14.43
N ASN A 25 -15.98 23.83 -15.56
CA ASN A 25 -16.56 23.25 -16.79
C ASN A 25 -15.61 23.29 -17.99
N THR A 26 -14.36 23.75 -17.83
CA THR A 26 -13.43 23.99 -18.94
C THR A 26 -12.15 23.17 -18.79
N LEU A 27 -11.84 22.37 -19.81
CA LEU A 27 -10.67 21.50 -19.90
C LEU A 27 -9.72 21.96 -21.01
N ASP A 28 -8.42 21.98 -20.72
CA ASP A 28 -7.35 22.32 -21.67
C ASP A 28 -6.66 21.06 -22.20
N PHE A 29 -6.78 20.83 -23.51
CA PHE A 29 -6.15 19.72 -24.23
C PHE A 29 -4.88 20.13 -24.98
N SER A 30 -4.26 21.26 -24.67
CA SER A 30 -3.06 21.73 -25.37
C SER A 30 -1.86 20.76 -25.30
N LYS A 31 -1.84 19.87 -24.30
CA LYS A 31 -0.83 18.80 -24.15
C LYS A 31 -1.21 17.47 -24.82
N GLU A 32 -2.42 17.34 -25.36
CA GLU A 32 -2.86 16.15 -26.08
C GLU A 32 -2.45 16.21 -27.56
N SER A 33 -2.44 15.08 -28.26
CA SER A 33 -2.22 15.10 -29.71
C SER A 33 -3.42 15.69 -30.46
N GLU A 34 -3.18 16.18 -31.68
CA GLU A 34 -4.28 16.63 -32.56
C GLU A 34 -5.21 15.47 -32.93
N SER A 35 -4.64 14.30 -33.25
CA SER A 35 -5.39 13.09 -33.59
C SER A 35 -6.32 12.62 -32.46
N ASN A 36 -5.86 12.66 -31.21
CA ASN A 36 -6.69 12.26 -30.06
C ASN A 36 -7.77 13.31 -29.75
N VAL A 37 -7.50 14.60 -29.94
CA VAL A 37 -8.54 15.62 -29.79
C VAL A 37 -9.61 15.51 -30.87
N GLU A 38 -9.25 15.28 -32.13
CA GLU A 38 -10.23 15.02 -33.19
C GLU A 38 -11.04 13.74 -32.92
N PHE A 39 -10.40 12.71 -32.36
CA PHE A 39 -11.10 11.52 -31.90
C PHE A 39 -12.12 11.82 -30.79
N LEU A 40 -11.75 12.65 -29.80
CA LEU A 40 -12.68 13.08 -28.75
C LEU A 40 -13.85 13.90 -29.31
N LYS A 41 -13.58 14.84 -30.23
CA LYS A 41 -14.62 15.63 -30.91
C LYS A 41 -15.62 14.73 -31.63
N LYS A 42 -15.15 13.67 -32.30
CA LYS A 42 -16.01 12.66 -32.95
C LYS A 42 -16.91 11.95 -31.94
N ILE A 43 -16.35 11.47 -30.83
CA ILE A 43 -17.12 10.82 -29.75
C ILE A 43 -18.18 11.77 -29.18
N LEU A 44 -17.79 13.00 -28.85
CA LEU A 44 -18.68 14.01 -28.28
C LEU A 44 -19.72 14.51 -29.29
N GLY A 45 -19.46 14.44 -30.59
CA GLY A 45 -20.43 14.75 -31.64
C GLY A 45 -21.57 13.72 -31.76
N GLU A 46 -21.33 12.49 -31.27
CA GLU A 46 -22.34 11.42 -31.17
C GLU A 46 -22.99 11.35 -29.78
N SER A 47 -22.52 12.14 -28.81
CA SER A 47 -23.06 12.17 -27.45
C SER A 47 -24.16 13.22 -27.28
N ASP A 48 -24.98 13.05 -26.25
CA ASP A 48 -25.96 14.06 -25.83
C ASP A 48 -25.35 15.17 -24.95
N TRP A 49 -24.02 15.24 -24.83
CA TRP A 49 -23.36 16.24 -23.99
C TRP A 49 -23.52 17.62 -24.63
N ARG A 50 -23.89 18.61 -23.83
CA ARG A 50 -23.77 20.01 -24.28
C ARG A 50 -22.33 20.44 -24.12
N HIS A 51 -21.62 20.58 -25.24
CA HIS A 51 -20.22 20.98 -25.25
C HIS A 51 -19.93 22.02 -26.31
N GLY A 52 -18.85 22.75 -26.09
CA GLY A 52 -18.28 23.70 -27.03
C GLY A 52 -16.76 23.56 -27.07
N TRP A 53 -16.20 23.69 -28.28
CA TRP A 53 -14.76 23.73 -28.48
C TRP A 53 -14.33 25.13 -28.90
N HIS A 54 -13.29 25.65 -28.26
CA HIS A 54 -12.55 26.83 -28.70
C HIS A 54 -11.07 26.48 -28.74
N ASP A 55 -10.50 26.39 -29.94
CA ASP A 55 -9.15 25.86 -30.18
C ASP A 55 -8.90 24.49 -29.52
N ARG A 56 -8.12 24.46 -28.43
CA ARG A 56 -7.77 23.27 -27.63
C ARG A 56 -8.56 23.16 -26.34
N PHE A 57 -9.51 24.05 -26.10
CA PHE A 57 -10.31 24.10 -24.88
C PHE A 57 -11.71 23.52 -25.12
N LEU A 58 -12.09 22.59 -24.24
CA LEU A 58 -13.42 21.98 -24.21
C LEU A 58 -14.21 22.54 -23.03
N THR A 59 -15.37 23.13 -23.30
CA THR A 59 -16.37 23.51 -22.30
C THR A 59 -17.51 22.50 -22.30
N VAL A 60 -17.94 22.00 -21.15
CA VAL A 60 -19.08 21.06 -21.02
C VAL A 60 -20.11 21.62 -20.04
N GLU A 61 -21.34 21.85 -20.49
CA GLU A 61 -22.38 22.58 -19.73
C GLU A 61 -23.31 21.64 -18.94
N ASP A 62 -23.69 20.50 -19.51
CA ASP A 62 -24.58 19.51 -18.89
C ASP A 62 -23.84 18.17 -18.83
N PHE A 63 -23.58 17.68 -17.61
CA PHE A 63 -22.95 16.38 -17.37
C PHE A 63 -23.81 15.54 -16.43
N ASP A 64 -24.55 14.60 -16.98
CA ASP A 64 -25.41 13.67 -16.25
C ASP A 64 -25.18 12.28 -16.81
N GLN A 65 -24.25 11.49 -16.23
CA GLN A 65 -23.75 10.30 -16.94
C GLN A 65 -23.57 9.02 -16.11
N ASN A 66 -23.93 7.97 -16.83
CA ASN A 66 -23.76 6.55 -16.59
C ASN A 66 -22.52 6.06 -17.38
N GLU A 67 -21.53 5.48 -16.70
CA GLU A 67 -20.28 4.98 -17.30
C GLU A 67 -20.50 4.02 -18.50
N ALA A 68 -21.60 3.25 -18.50
CA ALA A 68 -21.92 2.33 -19.59
C ALA A 68 -22.23 3.06 -20.92
N GLU A 69 -22.89 4.21 -20.86
CA GLU A 69 -23.21 5.02 -22.06
C GLU A 69 -21.95 5.65 -22.63
N TRP A 70 -21.08 6.18 -21.76
CA TRP A 70 -19.77 6.70 -22.16
C TRP A 70 -18.92 5.62 -22.84
N LEU A 71 -18.85 4.41 -22.26
CA LEU A 71 -18.12 3.30 -22.85
C LEU A 71 -18.68 2.89 -24.22
N ALA A 72 -20.00 2.93 -24.39
CA ALA A 72 -20.64 2.62 -25.67
C ALA A 72 -20.27 3.65 -26.76
N LEU A 73 -20.27 4.95 -26.42
CA LEU A 73 -19.83 6.02 -27.33
C LEU A 73 -18.35 5.88 -27.71
N CYS A 74 -17.52 5.50 -26.73
CA CYS A 74 -16.10 5.27 -26.93
C CYS A 74 -15.79 4.02 -27.78
N ALA A 75 -16.72 3.07 -27.91
CA ALA A 75 -16.57 1.82 -28.66
C ALA A 75 -16.76 2.01 -30.18
N VAL A 76 -16.03 2.95 -30.79
CA VAL A 76 -16.18 3.28 -32.21
C VAL A 76 -15.80 2.10 -33.13
N PRO A 77 -16.44 1.97 -34.31
CA PRO A 77 -16.13 0.89 -35.24
C PRO A 77 -14.66 0.86 -35.66
N GLY A 78 -13.97 -0.23 -35.31
CA GLY A 78 -12.56 -0.42 -35.64
C GLY A 78 -11.56 0.08 -34.59
N ARG A 79 -12.03 0.51 -33.41
CA ARG A 79 -11.16 0.71 -32.25
C ARG A 79 -10.53 -0.60 -31.80
N GLY A 80 -9.28 -0.57 -31.36
CA GLY A 80 -8.53 -1.76 -30.96
C GLY A 80 -8.05 -2.64 -32.13
N ARG A 81 -8.06 -2.13 -33.37
CA ARG A 81 -7.61 -2.91 -34.56
C ARG A 81 -6.12 -3.28 -34.54
N THR A 82 -5.30 -2.59 -33.74
CA THR A 82 -3.89 -2.91 -33.55
C THR A 82 -3.58 -3.02 -32.08
N GLU A 83 -2.88 -4.10 -31.70
CA GLU A 83 -2.34 -4.24 -30.35
C GLU A 83 -1.07 -3.38 -30.17
N MET A 84 -0.52 -2.79 -31.23
CA MET A 84 0.72 -2.01 -31.16
C MET A 84 0.50 -0.62 -30.57
N CYS A 85 1.25 -0.29 -29.52
CA CYS A 85 1.34 1.07 -28.99
C CYS A 85 2.36 1.85 -29.82
N GLY A 86 1.97 2.26 -31.04
CA GLY A 86 2.68 3.19 -31.94
C GLY A 86 4.22 3.08 -32.02
N TYR A 87 4.74 2.52 -33.12
CA TYR A 87 6.10 2.86 -33.58
C TYR A 87 6.00 3.95 -34.65
N PHE A 88 6.99 4.85 -34.69
CA PHE A 88 7.35 5.82 -35.75
C PHE A 88 6.86 7.29 -35.61
N ASP A 89 7.84 8.14 -35.31
CA ASP A 89 8.21 9.38 -36.05
C ASP A 89 7.44 10.70 -35.90
N ASP A 90 6.64 10.92 -34.85
CA ASP A 90 6.46 12.28 -34.32
C ASP A 90 6.02 12.21 -32.83
N GLU A 91 6.88 12.70 -31.94
CA GLU A 91 6.61 12.96 -30.50
C GLU A 91 5.68 11.99 -29.74
N ASN A 92 5.91 10.67 -29.81
CA ASN A 92 5.36 9.67 -28.85
C ASN A 92 3.85 9.74 -28.55
N CYS A 93 3.01 10.15 -29.50
CA CYS A 93 1.57 10.26 -29.28
C CYS A 93 0.84 8.95 -29.62
N VAL A 94 0.60 8.11 -28.61
CA VAL A 94 -0.21 6.88 -28.78
C VAL A 94 -1.64 7.25 -29.18
N SER A 95 -2.09 6.73 -30.34
CA SER A 95 -3.45 6.95 -30.85
C SER A 95 -4.49 6.17 -30.05
N LEU A 96 -5.41 6.89 -29.41
CA LEU A 96 -6.49 6.32 -28.60
C LEU A 96 -7.52 5.55 -29.43
N GLU A 97 -7.77 5.98 -30.67
CA GLU A 97 -8.67 5.28 -31.60
C GLU A 97 -8.11 3.90 -31.97
N MET A 98 -6.80 3.69 -31.87
CA MET A 98 -6.16 2.42 -32.22
C MET A 98 -6.05 1.45 -31.04
N LEU A 99 -6.06 1.93 -29.79
CA LEU A 99 -5.94 1.12 -28.58
C LEU A 99 -7.26 0.45 -28.17
N ASP A 100 -7.15 -0.70 -27.51
CA ASP A 100 -8.29 -1.38 -26.90
C ASP A 100 -8.96 -0.51 -25.84
N LEU A 101 -10.31 -0.51 -25.87
CA LEU A 101 -11.17 0.36 -25.09
C LEU A 101 -10.87 0.36 -23.58
N TYR A 102 -10.61 -0.82 -23.01
CA TYR A 102 -10.49 -1.01 -21.55
C TYR A 102 -9.07 -0.90 -21.02
N ILE A 103 -8.07 -0.77 -21.90
CA ILE A 103 -6.66 -0.70 -21.50
C ILE A 103 -6.01 0.63 -21.90
N SER A 104 -6.66 1.43 -22.76
CA SER A 104 -6.09 2.67 -23.30
C SER A 104 -5.70 3.66 -22.21
N GLY A 105 -6.53 3.83 -21.18
CA GLY A 105 -6.23 4.64 -20.00
C GLY A 105 -4.94 4.21 -19.31
N LEU A 106 -4.77 2.92 -19.03
CA LEU A 106 -3.55 2.40 -18.38
C LEU A 106 -2.31 2.64 -19.23
N VAL A 107 -2.38 2.36 -20.53
CA VAL A 107 -1.25 2.60 -21.46
C VAL A 107 -0.82 4.06 -21.42
N ARG A 108 -1.77 5.00 -21.47
CA ARG A 108 -1.50 6.43 -21.48
C ARG A 108 -0.91 6.91 -20.16
N GLN A 109 -1.45 6.46 -19.03
CA GLN A 109 -0.93 6.82 -17.71
C GLN A 109 0.47 6.25 -17.47
N LEU A 110 0.74 5.02 -17.89
CA LEU A 110 2.07 4.43 -17.78
C LEU A 110 3.11 5.17 -18.64
N ASN A 111 2.76 5.52 -19.88
CA ASN A 111 3.64 6.33 -20.73
C ASN A 111 3.87 7.73 -20.14
N ARG A 112 2.82 8.39 -19.60
CA ARG A 112 2.93 9.68 -18.88
C ARG A 112 3.92 9.60 -17.73
N LEU A 113 3.92 8.49 -16.99
CA LEU A 113 4.80 8.21 -15.86
C LEU A 113 6.18 7.66 -16.28
N GLY A 114 6.51 7.70 -17.57
CA GLY A 114 7.83 7.32 -18.09
C GLY A 114 8.06 5.82 -18.24
N CYS A 115 7.01 5.02 -18.40
CA CYS A 115 7.09 3.59 -18.69
C CYS A 115 6.68 3.34 -20.14
N MET A 116 7.65 3.25 -21.05
CA MET A 116 7.36 3.19 -22.49
C MET A 116 6.74 1.85 -22.90
N THR A 117 5.50 1.88 -23.38
CA THR A 117 4.74 0.71 -23.86
C THR A 117 4.91 0.51 -25.37
N ILE A 118 4.99 -0.74 -25.84
CA ILE A 118 5.09 -1.08 -27.28
C ILE A 118 3.90 -1.88 -27.81
N MET A 119 3.17 -2.57 -26.93
CA MET A 119 1.97 -3.32 -27.28
C MET A 119 1.05 -3.40 -26.06
N SER A 120 -0.26 -3.43 -26.29
CA SER A 120 -1.27 -3.67 -25.25
C SER A 120 -2.42 -4.48 -25.82
N CYS A 121 -3.06 -5.28 -24.97
CA CYS A 121 -4.30 -5.96 -25.31
C CYS A 121 -5.19 -6.09 -24.06
N ASP A 122 -6.48 -5.77 -24.17
CA ASP A 122 -7.46 -5.93 -23.08
C ASP A 122 -7.99 -7.38 -22.94
N GLY A 123 -7.61 -8.25 -23.87
CA GLY A 123 -7.94 -9.66 -23.90
C GLY A 123 -9.34 -10.02 -24.37
N GLU A 124 -10.14 -9.04 -24.81
CA GLU A 124 -11.51 -9.18 -25.32
C GLU A 124 -12.45 -10.01 -24.40
N GLY A 125 -12.18 -10.03 -23.09
CA GLY A 125 -12.89 -10.88 -22.12
C GLY A 125 -12.62 -12.38 -22.26
N LYS A 126 -11.70 -12.81 -23.13
CA LYS A 126 -11.29 -14.22 -23.33
C LYS A 126 -9.98 -14.56 -22.63
N ARG A 127 -9.09 -13.58 -22.51
CA ARG A 127 -7.77 -13.70 -21.87
C ARG A 127 -7.55 -12.53 -20.92
N ARG A 128 -6.53 -12.64 -20.06
CA ARG A 128 -6.16 -11.56 -19.16
C ARG A 128 -5.55 -10.39 -19.93
N PRO A 129 -5.84 -9.14 -19.55
CA PRO A 129 -5.20 -7.96 -20.15
C PRO A 129 -3.68 -7.98 -19.98
N ILE A 130 -2.95 -7.47 -20.97
CA ILE A 130 -1.49 -7.48 -21.00
C ILE A 130 -0.93 -6.20 -21.65
N ILE A 131 0.21 -5.71 -21.13
CA ILE A 131 1.02 -4.65 -21.74
C ILE A 131 2.46 -5.15 -21.89
N LEU A 132 3.07 -4.87 -23.04
CA LEU A 132 4.50 -5.05 -23.31
C LEU A 132 5.19 -3.69 -23.31
N PHE A 133 6.41 -3.68 -22.80
CA PHE A 133 7.22 -2.48 -22.62
C PHE A 133 8.48 -2.53 -23.46
N ALA A 134 9.03 -1.35 -23.76
CA ALA A 134 10.21 -1.19 -24.58
C ALA A 134 11.45 -1.81 -23.92
N THR A 135 11.65 -1.59 -22.63
CA THR A 135 12.85 -2.03 -21.88
C THR A 135 12.50 -2.73 -20.56
N VAL A 136 13.48 -3.42 -19.96
CA VAL A 136 13.32 -4.01 -18.61
C VAL A 136 13.15 -2.92 -17.53
N PRO A 137 13.91 -1.80 -17.54
CA PRO A 137 13.64 -0.66 -16.67
C PRO A 137 12.20 -0.14 -16.71
N ASP A 138 11.58 -0.05 -17.91
CA ASP A 138 10.17 0.36 -18.04
C ASP A 138 9.24 -0.59 -17.28
N VAL A 139 9.48 -1.91 -17.39
CA VAL A 139 8.70 -2.93 -16.67
C VAL A 139 8.87 -2.79 -15.17
N LYS A 140 10.10 -2.63 -14.70
CA LYS A 140 10.38 -2.49 -13.26
C LYS A 140 9.72 -1.24 -12.70
N LYS A 141 9.82 -0.11 -13.41
CA LYS A 141 9.14 1.14 -13.05
C LYS A 141 7.63 0.96 -13.01
N ALA A 142 7.03 0.40 -14.06
CA ALA A 142 5.60 0.12 -14.11
C ALA A 142 5.16 -0.81 -12.98
N THR A 143 5.95 -1.83 -12.65
CA THR A 143 5.65 -2.76 -11.54
C THR A 143 5.46 -2.01 -10.22
N VAL A 144 6.38 -1.10 -9.89
CA VAL A 144 6.32 -0.28 -8.68
C VAL A 144 5.10 0.65 -8.69
N LEU A 145 4.84 1.34 -9.80
CA LEU A 145 3.71 2.28 -9.93
C LEU A 145 2.35 1.58 -9.87
N LEU A 146 2.25 0.37 -10.44
CA LEU A 146 1.01 -0.41 -10.39
C LEU A 146 0.77 -0.96 -8.97
N ALA A 147 1.84 -1.34 -8.26
CA ALA A 147 1.73 -1.73 -6.85
C ALA A 147 1.36 -0.55 -5.94
N GLU A 148 1.85 0.65 -6.24
CA GLU A 148 1.52 1.90 -5.53
C GLU A 148 0.00 2.16 -5.48
N VAL A 149 -0.70 1.87 -6.58
CA VAL A 149 -2.16 2.02 -6.70
C VAL A 149 -2.94 0.73 -6.39
N GLY A 150 -2.28 -0.33 -5.95
CA GLY A 150 -2.91 -1.62 -5.62
C GLY A 150 -3.40 -2.44 -6.81
N LEU A 151 -2.96 -2.15 -8.03
CA LEU A 151 -3.38 -2.89 -9.23
C LEU A 151 -2.66 -4.24 -9.30
N LYS A 152 -3.39 -5.33 -9.04
CA LYS A 152 -2.85 -6.70 -9.02
C LYS A 152 -2.35 -7.14 -10.40
N HIS A 153 -1.07 -7.51 -10.49
CA HIS A 153 -0.42 -7.83 -11.75
C HIS A 153 0.60 -8.98 -11.63
N ARG A 154 1.05 -9.52 -12.77
CA ARG A 154 2.15 -10.48 -12.89
C ARG A 154 3.18 -9.97 -13.89
N VAL A 155 4.44 -9.99 -13.48
CA VAL A 155 5.57 -9.53 -14.28
C VAL A 155 6.25 -10.69 -14.99
N ASN A 156 6.65 -10.48 -16.24
CA ASN A 156 7.58 -11.32 -16.97
C ASN A 156 8.67 -10.41 -17.57
N GLU A 157 9.80 -10.30 -16.87
CA GLU A 157 10.91 -9.41 -17.28
C GLU A 157 11.55 -9.84 -18.60
N VAL A 158 11.66 -11.15 -18.86
CA VAL A 158 12.24 -11.69 -20.10
C VAL A 158 11.42 -11.26 -21.32
N ARG A 159 10.09 -11.31 -21.22
CA ARG A 159 9.18 -10.85 -22.26
C ARG A 159 8.87 -9.35 -22.18
N LYS A 160 9.45 -8.65 -21.21
CA LYS A 160 9.18 -7.26 -20.87
C LYS A 160 7.68 -6.95 -20.81
N SER A 161 6.92 -7.76 -20.08
CA SER A 161 5.46 -7.69 -20.11
C SER A 161 4.86 -7.77 -18.71
N ILE A 162 3.72 -7.09 -18.53
CA ILE A 162 2.89 -7.14 -17.34
C ILE A 162 1.50 -7.65 -17.73
N THR A 163 1.04 -8.70 -17.06
CA THR A 163 -0.31 -9.25 -17.20
C THR A 163 -1.15 -8.85 -15.98
N PHE A 164 -2.32 -8.27 -16.20
CA PHE A 164 -3.22 -7.83 -15.14
C PHE A 164 -4.06 -9.00 -14.62
N LEU A 165 -4.36 -9.00 -13.31
CA LEU A 165 -5.06 -10.10 -12.65
C LEU A 165 -6.54 -9.84 -12.37
N LEU A 166 -7.07 -8.75 -12.92
CA LEU A 166 -8.45 -8.32 -12.85
C LEU A 166 -9.14 -8.47 -14.20
N ASP A 167 -10.47 -8.43 -14.20
CA ASP A 167 -11.26 -8.33 -15.42
C ASP A 167 -11.08 -6.93 -16.05
N ARG A 168 -11.21 -6.86 -17.37
CA ARG A 168 -10.91 -5.63 -18.11
C ARG A 168 -11.72 -4.41 -17.65
N ASN A 169 -12.96 -4.62 -17.20
CA ASN A 169 -13.83 -3.53 -16.74
C ASN A 169 -13.29 -2.89 -15.45
N GLU A 170 -12.72 -3.71 -14.56
CA GLU A 170 -12.16 -3.27 -13.28
C GLU A 170 -10.89 -2.43 -13.47
N LEU A 171 -10.19 -2.57 -14.62
CA LEU A 171 -8.99 -1.78 -14.91
C LEU A 171 -9.26 -0.28 -14.92
N LEU A 172 -10.46 0.13 -15.34
CA LEU A 172 -10.85 1.54 -15.48
C LEU A 172 -10.82 2.28 -14.13
N ASP A 173 -11.08 1.57 -13.03
CA ASP A 173 -11.09 2.16 -11.69
C ASP A 173 -9.68 2.55 -11.22
N TYR A 174 -8.65 1.86 -11.70
CA TYR A 174 -7.26 2.12 -11.33
C TYR A 174 -6.59 3.22 -12.17
N VAL A 175 -7.16 3.57 -13.33
CA VAL A 175 -6.58 4.62 -14.20
C VAL A 175 -6.61 5.98 -13.49
N SER A 176 -7.67 6.27 -12.73
CA SER A 176 -7.77 7.52 -11.97
C SER A 176 -6.72 7.60 -10.86
N LEU A 177 -6.46 6.47 -10.17
CA LEU A 177 -5.40 6.40 -9.15
C LEU A 177 -4.01 6.61 -9.75
N LEU A 178 -3.73 6.06 -10.94
CA LEU A 178 -2.47 6.34 -11.63
C LEU A 178 -2.37 7.78 -12.10
N ASN A 179 -3.49 8.42 -12.46
CA ASN A 179 -3.53 9.81 -12.86
C ASN A 179 -3.19 10.77 -11.70
N GLU A 180 -3.50 10.40 -10.46
CA GLU A 180 -3.14 11.15 -9.25
C GLU A 180 -1.63 11.13 -8.96
N LEU A 181 -0.87 10.18 -9.52
CA LEU A 181 0.58 10.16 -9.36
C LEU A 181 1.24 11.34 -10.09
N PRO A 182 2.20 12.04 -9.43
CA PRO A 182 2.77 13.27 -9.96
C PRO A 182 3.72 13.01 -11.14
N GLU A 183 3.73 13.93 -12.12
CA GLU A 183 4.50 13.74 -13.37
C GLU A 183 6.01 13.66 -13.15
N ASN A 184 6.55 14.27 -12.08
CA ASN A 184 7.98 14.24 -11.77
C ASN A 184 8.51 12.82 -11.52
N VAL A 185 7.63 11.86 -11.19
CA VAL A 185 7.95 10.44 -11.08
C VAL A 185 8.60 9.90 -12.36
N LYS A 186 8.25 10.45 -13.54
CA LYS A 186 8.82 10.01 -14.82
C LYS A 186 10.35 10.16 -14.89
N GLU A 187 10.92 11.13 -14.17
CA GLU A 187 12.35 11.42 -14.14
C GLU A 187 13.12 10.55 -13.12
N ILE A 188 12.41 9.88 -12.21
CA ILE A 188 13.02 9.06 -11.16
C ILE A 188 13.48 7.72 -11.74
N PRO A 189 14.75 7.31 -11.56
CA PRO A 189 15.23 5.99 -11.94
C PRO A 189 14.45 4.88 -11.23
N HIS A 190 14.22 3.76 -11.92
CA HIS A 190 13.44 2.66 -11.36
C HIS A 190 14.03 2.07 -10.06
N ASP A 191 15.36 2.10 -9.89
CA ASP A 191 16.04 1.59 -8.69
C ASP A 191 15.81 2.50 -7.46
N ASP A 192 15.54 3.78 -7.67
CA ASP A 192 15.30 4.77 -6.59
C ASP A 192 13.82 5.00 -6.31
N LEU A 193 12.94 4.53 -7.21
CA LEU A 193 11.52 4.85 -7.19
C LEU A 193 10.81 4.33 -5.93
N GLU A 194 11.06 3.08 -5.52
CA GLU A 194 10.44 2.51 -4.30
C GLU A 194 10.75 3.37 -3.07
N ARG A 195 12.01 3.78 -2.96
CA ARG A 195 12.48 4.63 -1.86
C ARG A 195 11.85 6.01 -1.93
N ASN A 196 11.83 6.64 -3.10
CA ASN A 196 11.25 7.98 -3.24
C ASN A 196 9.75 8.00 -2.90
N LEU A 197 8.98 7.00 -3.36
CA LEU A 197 7.56 6.88 -3.04
C LEU A 197 7.33 6.66 -1.52
N PHE A 198 8.20 5.89 -0.87
CA PHE A 198 8.17 5.73 0.59
C PHE A 198 8.43 7.06 1.31
N GLU A 199 9.50 7.77 0.94
CA GLU A 199 9.85 9.06 1.55
C GLU A 199 8.73 10.09 1.39
N ASN A 200 8.17 10.22 0.18
CA ASN A 200 7.04 11.13 -0.08
C ASN A 200 5.81 10.78 0.77
N ASN A 201 5.53 9.49 0.95
CA ASN A 201 4.38 9.07 1.75
C ASN A 201 4.59 9.35 3.25
N VAL A 202 5.79 9.13 3.77
CA VAL A 202 6.11 9.50 5.16
C VAL A 202 6.02 11.01 5.35
N GLU A 203 6.58 11.80 4.44
CA GLU A 203 6.51 13.26 4.49
C GLU A 203 5.07 13.80 4.44
N GLU A 204 4.23 13.21 3.59
CA GLU A 204 2.79 13.49 3.54
C GLU A 204 2.12 13.18 4.88
N LEU A 205 2.38 12.01 5.45
CA LEU A 205 1.80 11.58 6.73
C LEU A 205 2.19 12.50 7.89
N LEU A 206 3.45 12.93 7.94
CA LEU A 206 3.96 13.84 8.98
C LEU A 206 3.21 15.18 9.00
N GLN A 207 2.61 15.61 7.90
CA GLN A 207 1.88 16.89 7.84
C GLN A 207 0.42 16.77 8.30
N ILE A 208 -0.08 15.57 8.59
CA ILE A 208 -1.51 15.35 8.84
C ILE A 208 -1.81 15.38 10.34
N PRO A 209 -2.67 16.30 10.81
CA PRO A 209 -3.05 16.39 12.21
C PRO A 209 -3.85 15.17 12.65
N GLY A 210 -3.81 14.90 13.95
CA GLY A 210 -4.54 13.80 14.55
C GLY A 210 -4.13 13.57 15.99
N VAL A 211 -4.21 14.61 16.83
CA VAL A 211 -3.99 14.45 18.27
C VAL A 211 -4.96 13.42 18.85
N SER A 212 -4.53 12.75 19.92
CA SER A 212 -5.31 11.74 20.65
C SER A 212 -6.75 12.20 20.94
N GLY A 213 -7.74 11.53 20.33
CA GLY A 213 -9.18 11.88 20.36
C GLY A 213 -9.73 12.56 19.11
N GLU A 214 -8.89 13.13 18.24
CA GLU A 214 -9.28 13.88 17.04
C GLU A 214 -8.68 13.25 15.75
N GLU A 215 -8.50 11.93 15.72
CA GLU A 215 -7.80 11.19 14.66
C GLU A 215 -8.57 11.11 13.34
N SER A 216 -9.70 11.81 13.19
CA SER A 216 -10.60 11.68 12.04
C SER A 216 -9.93 12.02 10.70
N VAL A 217 -9.06 13.05 10.69
CA VAL A 217 -8.38 13.52 9.48
C VAL A 217 -7.38 12.48 8.99
N ILE A 218 -6.43 12.06 9.85
CA ILE A 218 -5.48 11.00 9.53
C ILE A 218 -6.17 9.68 9.23
N ARG A 219 -7.20 9.30 9.99
CA ARG A 219 -7.95 8.06 9.75
C ARG A 219 -8.52 8.03 8.34
N ASN A 220 -9.19 9.10 7.91
CA ASN A 220 -9.76 9.19 6.57
C ASN A 220 -8.67 9.13 5.49
N HIS A 221 -7.51 9.74 5.75
CA HIS A 221 -6.37 9.70 4.84
C HIS A 221 -5.80 8.28 4.69
N VAL A 222 -5.52 7.60 5.80
CA VAL A 222 -4.99 6.22 5.81
C VAL A 222 -5.99 5.25 5.20
N MET A 223 -7.29 5.39 5.51
CA MET A 223 -8.37 4.59 4.89
C MET A 223 -8.32 4.65 3.36
N LYS A 224 -8.17 5.85 2.77
CA LYS A 224 -8.08 6.01 1.30
C LYS A 224 -6.93 5.19 0.70
N LYS A 225 -5.78 5.17 1.37
CA LYS A 225 -4.60 4.41 0.92
C LYS A 225 -4.74 2.90 1.14
N LEU A 226 -5.49 2.46 2.15
CA LEU A 226 -5.70 1.05 2.46
C LEU A 226 -6.75 0.35 1.59
N ILE A 227 -7.80 1.07 1.19
CA ILE A 227 -8.89 0.52 0.37
C ILE A 227 -8.38 -0.26 -0.85
N PRO A 228 -7.48 0.27 -1.71
CA PRO A 228 -6.99 -0.47 -2.87
C PRO A 228 -6.03 -1.63 -2.52
N LEU A 229 -5.53 -1.69 -1.29
CA LEU A 229 -4.53 -2.65 -0.83
C LEU A 229 -5.12 -3.80 0.00
N THR A 230 -6.41 -3.73 0.35
CA THR A 230 -7.04 -4.66 1.31
C THR A 230 -8.31 -5.30 0.75
N ASP A 231 -8.62 -6.52 1.22
CA ASP A 231 -9.83 -7.24 0.82
C ASP A 231 -11.04 -6.83 1.68
N LYS A 232 -10.77 -6.42 2.92
CA LYS A 232 -11.78 -5.92 3.88
C LYS A 232 -11.20 -4.79 4.69
N ILE A 233 -12.02 -3.79 4.98
CA ILE A 233 -11.67 -2.65 5.82
C ILE A 233 -12.90 -2.16 6.58
N SER A 234 -12.70 -1.74 7.82
CA SER A 234 -13.75 -1.19 8.67
C SER A 234 -13.16 -0.26 9.72
N VAL A 235 -14.00 0.60 10.30
CA VAL A 235 -13.68 1.36 11.51
C VAL A 235 -14.53 0.80 12.64
N ASP A 236 -13.90 0.42 13.74
CA ASP A 236 -14.63 -0.13 14.89
C ASP A 236 -15.32 0.97 15.71
N GLY A 237 -16.07 0.57 16.75
CA GLY A 237 -16.81 1.50 17.60
C GLY A 237 -15.93 2.44 18.43
N TYR A 238 -14.62 2.17 18.54
CA TYR A 238 -13.67 3.02 19.25
C TYR A 238 -12.97 4.01 18.31
N GLY A 239 -12.95 3.69 17.02
CA GLY A 239 -12.36 4.52 15.97
C GLY A 239 -11.11 3.92 15.34
N ASN A 240 -10.72 2.70 15.70
CA ASN A 240 -9.58 2.00 15.10
C ASN A 240 -9.90 1.60 13.66
N ILE A 241 -8.91 1.65 12.76
CA ILE A 241 -9.02 1.03 11.44
C ILE A 241 -8.63 -0.45 11.57
N LEU A 242 -9.53 -1.33 11.16
CA LEU A 242 -9.32 -2.76 11.10
C LEU A 242 -9.42 -3.23 9.65
N ALA A 243 -8.36 -3.82 9.11
CA ALA A 243 -8.31 -4.29 7.73
C ALA A 243 -7.74 -5.71 7.61
N GLU A 244 -8.07 -6.37 6.51
CA GLU A 244 -7.58 -7.70 6.18
C GLU A 244 -7.19 -7.79 4.70
N VAL A 245 -6.08 -8.48 4.41
CA VAL A 245 -5.71 -8.89 3.05
C VAL A 245 -5.12 -10.29 3.07
N THR A 246 -5.45 -11.11 2.07
CA THR A 246 -4.87 -12.45 1.91
C THR A 246 -3.99 -12.52 0.66
N ILE A 247 -2.69 -12.63 0.88
CA ILE A 247 -1.70 -12.76 -0.19
C ILE A 247 -1.53 -14.25 -0.52
N GLY A 248 -1.58 -14.58 -1.82
CA GLY A 248 -1.45 -15.97 -2.27
C GLY A 248 -2.69 -16.83 -2.00
N ALA A 249 -3.90 -16.25 -1.94
CA ALA A 249 -5.15 -16.95 -1.65
C ALA A 249 -5.43 -18.19 -2.53
N ASN A 250 -4.87 -18.25 -3.74
CA ASN A 250 -5.00 -19.40 -4.66
C ASN A 250 -4.05 -20.58 -4.31
N ARG A 251 -3.21 -20.44 -3.28
CA ARG A 251 -2.28 -21.48 -2.83
C ARG A 251 -2.98 -22.46 -1.87
N VAL A 252 -2.46 -23.67 -1.79
CA VAL A 252 -3.01 -24.74 -0.95
C VAL A 252 -2.51 -24.59 0.50
N GLY A 253 -3.39 -24.80 1.47
CA GLY A 253 -3.06 -24.85 2.91
C GLY A 253 -3.69 -23.71 3.72
N PRO A 254 -3.67 -23.80 5.06
CA PRO A 254 -4.17 -22.74 5.92
C PRO A 254 -3.30 -21.49 5.78
N ALA A 255 -3.94 -20.31 5.77
CA ALA A 255 -3.23 -19.05 5.77
C ALA A 255 -2.54 -18.85 7.12
N PHE A 256 -1.27 -18.44 7.09
CA PHE A 256 -0.58 -17.96 8.28
C PHE A 256 -0.96 -16.51 8.53
N THR A 257 -1.46 -16.20 9.72
CA THR A 257 -2.02 -14.88 10.02
C THR A 257 -1.05 -14.03 10.83
N ILE A 258 -0.65 -12.90 10.27
CA ILE A 258 0.19 -11.88 10.92
C ILE A 258 -0.66 -10.62 11.13
N LEU A 259 -0.61 -10.05 12.33
CA LEU A 259 -1.13 -8.71 12.63
C LEU A 259 0.00 -7.69 12.45
N LEU A 260 -0.23 -6.66 11.63
CA LEU A 260 0.59 -5.45 11.60
C LEU A 260 -0.16 -4.35 12.36
N ASN A 261 0.56 -3.61 13.20
CA ASN A 261 -0.04 -2.57 14.02
C ASN A 261 0.87 -1.35 14.17
N CYS A 262 0.21 -0.19 14.13
CA CYS A 262 0.71 1.16 14.36
C CYS A 262 -0.44 1.94 15.01
N HIS A 263 -0.16 3.10 15.58
CA HIS A 263 -1.21 3.99 16.08
C HIS A 263 -1.41 5.20 15.16
N LEU A 264 -2.60 5.80 15.21
CA LEU A 264 -3.03 6.93 14.38
C LEU A 264 -2.85 8.27 15.09
N ASP A 265 -2.85 8.27 16.42
CA ASP A 265 -2.74 9.52 17.15
C ASP A 265 -1.31 10.06 17.18
N VAL A 266 -1.19 11.30 17.61
CA VAL A 266 0.06 11.93 18.01
C VAL A 266 -0.17 12.57 19.38
N VAL A 267 0.89 12.73 20.17
CA VAL A 267 0.79 13.26 21.53
C VAL A 267 0.35 14.73 21.58
N ASP A 268 0.76 15.54 20.60
CA ASP A 268 0.50 16.98 20.50
C ASP A 268 0.03 17.37 19.09
N GLU A 269 -0.56 18.57 18.95
CA GLU A 269 -1.04 19.07 17.66
C GLU A 269 0.12 19.36 16.69
N ILE A 270 -0.11 19.09 15.40
CA ILE A 270 0.86 19.37 14.33
C ILE A 270 0.64 20.81 13.86
N GLU A 271 1.64 21.67 14.11
CA GLU A 271 1.59 23.09 13.79
C GLU A 271 1.46 23.33 12.28
N SER A 272 0.41 24.06 11.86
CA SER A 272 0.06 24.19 10.43
C SER A 272 1.04 25.00 9.60
N ASP A 273 1.85 25.86 10.22
CA ASP A 273 2.85 26.73 9.59
C ASP A 273 4.29 26.20 9.75
N ARG A 274 4.46 25.02 10.35
CA ARG A 274 5.79 24.41 10.49
C ARG A 274 6.31 23.89 9.16
N GLU A 275 7.61 24.03 8.96
CA GLU A 275 8.36 23.35 7.92
C GLU A 275 8.99 22.06 8.44
N ILE A 276 9.02 21.01 7.61
CA ILE A 276 9.83 19.81 7.82
C ILE A 276 11.25 20.11 7.34
N LEU A 277 12.19 20.21 8.26
CA LEU A 277 13.60 20.49 7.99
C LEU A 277 14.33 19.19 7.66
N LYS A 278 15.06 19.15 6.55
CA LYS A 278 15.77 17.94 6.08
C LYS A 278 17.28 18.16 6.11
N HIS A 279 17.97 17.49 7.03
CA HIS A 279 19.42 17.47 7.15
C HIS A 279 19.97 16.10 6.75
N GLY A 280 20.15 15.90 5.44
CA GLY A 280 20.46 14.58 4.90
C GLY A 280 19.27 13.65 5.10
N ASN A 281 19.46 12.57 5.86
CA ASN A 281 18.40 11.59 6.15
C ASN A 281 17.63 11.89 7.43
N VAL A 282 18.07 12.87 8.21
CA VAL A 282 17.42 13.24 9.47
C VAL A 282 16.45 14.37 9.19
N TRP A 283 15.18 14.14 9.51
CA TRP A 283 14.09 15.08 9.35
C TRP A 283 13.66 15.56 10.73
N THR A 284 13.41 16.85 10.87
CA THR A 284 12.94 17.49 12.11
C THR A 284 11.82 18.48 11.81
N SER A 285 11.16 18.97 12.86
CA SER A 285 10.24 20.09 12.75
C SER A 285 10.96 21.41 13.04
N SER A 286 10.61 22.47 12.31
CA SER A 286 11.03 23.84 12.63
C SER A 286 10.43 24.37 13.94
N TYR A 287 9.25 23.89 14.33
CA TYR A 287 8.59 24.17 15.61
C TYR A 287 7.56 23.07 15.95
N GLY A 288 7.28 22.86 17.23
CA GLY A 288 6.39 21.78 17.70
C GLY A 288 6.99 20.39 17.51
N ILE A 289 6.17 19.37 17.68
CA ILE A 289 6.55 17.97 17.41
C ILE A 289 6.67 17.73 15.89
N LEU A 290 7.41 16.69 15.51
CA LEU A 290 7.47 16.24 14.12
C LEU A 290 6.27 15.34 13.78
N GLY A 291 5.80 14.57 14.76
CA GLY A 291 4.75 13.55 14.63
C GLY A 291 5.25 12.23 14.05
N ALA A 292 6.56 11.93 14.16
CA ALA A 292 7.12 10.70 13.61
C ALA A 292 6.66 9.45 14.37
N ASP A 293 6.40 9.60 15.67
CA ASP A 293 5.63 8.67 16.50
C ASP A 293 4.11 8.90 16.30
N ASP A 294 3.36 8.11 15.52
CA ASP A 294 3.79 6.93 14.74
C ASP A 294 3.51 7.04 13.23
N ARG A 295 3.63 8.26 12.67
CA ARG A 295 3.51 8.46 11.20
C ARG A 295 4.56 7.66 10.43
N ALA A 296 5.75 7.45 11.00
CA ALA A 296 6.80 6.64 10.39
C ALA A 296 6.38 5.16 10.30
N GLY A 297 5.81 4.60 11.37
CA GLY A 297 5.24 3.25 11.38
C GLY A 297 4.13 3.06 10.37
N ILE A 298 3.19 4.00 10.29
CA ILE A 298 2.12 3.97 9.27
C ILE A 298 2.71 3.89 7.85
N GLY A 299 3.71 4.73 7.55
CA GLY A 299 4.40 4.70 6.25
C GLY A 299 5.04 3.35 5.96
N VAL A 300 5.68 2.73 6.97
CA VAL A 300 6.28 1.39 6.85
C VAL A 300 5.23 0.31 6.58
N VAL A 301 4.09 0.33 7.27
CA VAL A 301 3.01 -0.64 7.04
C VAL A 301 2.40 -0.47 5.65
N LEU A 302 2.09 0.77 5.23
CA LEU A 302 1.56 1.05 3.90
C LEU A 302 2.51 0.59 2.78
N TYR A 303 3.80 0.87 2.92
CA TYR A 303 4.82 0.37 2.00
C TYR A 303 4.85 -1.16 1.97
N THR A 304 4.81 -1.80 3.13
CA THR A 304 4.81 -3.26 3.23
C THR A 304 3.63 -3.88 2.47
N LEU A 305 2.43 -3.30 2.61
CA LEU A 305 1.24 -3.77 1.88
C LEU A 305 1.37 -3.64 0.36
N LYS A 306 2.00 -2.57 -0.14
CA LYS A 306 2.28 -2.39 -1.58
C LYS A 306 3.29 -3.42 -2.08
N GLN A 307 4.37 -3.63 -1.33
CA GLN A 307 5.39 -4.63 -1.66
C GLN A 307 4.80 -6.05 -1.69
N LEU A 308 3.88 -6.37 -0.77
CA LEU A 308 3.20 -7.66 -0.74
C LEU A 308 2.39 -7.95 -2.01
N GLN A 309 1.86 -6.94 -2.70
CA GLN A 309 1.16 -7.14 -3.98
C GLN A 309 2.09 -7.68 -5.08
N MET A 310 3.38 -7.39 -4.98
CA MET A 310 4.41 -7.81 -5.95
C MET A 310 5.01 -9.18 -5.61
N MET A 311 4.78 -9.71 -4.40
CA MET A 311 5.42 -10.93 -3.93
C MET A 311 4.74 -12.21 -4.44
N GLN A 312 5.57 -13.21 -4.74
CA GLN A 312 5.10 -14.56 -5.03
C GLN A 312 5.37 -15.49 -3.85
N LEU A 313 4.39 -15.56 -2.94
CA LEU A 313 4.49 -16.41 -1.76
C LEU A 313 4.20 -17.89 -2.09
N GLN A 314 4.92 -18.78 -1.40
CA GLN A 314 4.76 -20.24 -1.52
C GLN A 314 3.47 -20.75 -0.88
N SER A 315 3.07 -20.11 0.22
CA SER A 315 1.89 -20.44 1.02
C SER A 315 1.03 -19.17 1.19
N PRO A 316 -0.28 -19.31 1.42
CA PRO A 316 -1.12 -18.15 1.71
C PRO A 316 -0.73 -17.49 3.03
N VAL A 317 -0.73 -16.16 3.05
CA VAL A 317 -0.51 -15.34 4.24
C VAL A 317 -1.67 -14.36 4.37
N LYS A 318 -2.35 -14.40 5.52
CA LYS A 318 -3.36 -13.42 5.88
C LYS A 318 -2.70 -12.33 6.69
N VAL A 319 -2.81 -11.09 6.25
CA VAL A 319 -2.35 -9.93 7.00
C VAL A 319 -3.58 -9.24 7.56
N LYS A 320 -3.66 -9.18 8.88
CA LYS A 320 -4.60 -8.31 9.59
C LYS A 320 -3.85 -7.02 9.91
N ILE A 321 -4.52 -5.88 9.79
CA ILE A 321 -3.94 -4.57 10.07
C ILE A 321 -4.83 -3.88 11.10
N ALA A 322 -4.22 -3.41 12.18
CA ALA A 322 -4.87 -2.57 13.18
C ALA A 322 -4.13 -1.25 13.28
N PHE A 323 -4.74 -0.18 12.77
CA PHE A 323 -4.32 1.19 13.10
C PHE A 323 -5.18 1.67 14.27
N THR A 324 -4.58 1.74 15.44
CA THR A 324 -5.27 2.04 16.70
C THR A 324 -5.38 3.55 16.92
N VAL A 325 -6.33 3.97 17.74
CA VAL A 325 -6.43 5.35 18.23
C VAL A 325 -6.11 5.38 19.72
N LYS A 326 -5.69 6.54 20.23
CA LYS A 326 -5.46 6.76 21.67
C LYS A 326 -4.43 5.81 22.27
N GLU A 327 -3.35 5.55 21.55
CA GLU A 327 -2.16 4.86 22.09
C GLU A 327 -1.54 5.74 23.18
N GLU A 328 -1.34 7.02 22.85
CA GLU A 328 -0.58 8.02 23.61
C GLU A 328 -1.22 8.36 24.97
N VAL A 329 -2.52 8.09 25.10
CA VAL A 329 -3.30 8.30 26.33
C VAL A 329 -3.66 7.00 27.04
N GLY A 330 -2.99 5.90 26.72
CA GLY A 330 -3.00 4.67 27.50
C GLY A 330 -3.51 3.43 26.77
N LEU A 331 -3.12 3.23 25.50
CA LEU A 331 -3.40 2.02 24.69
C LEU A 331 -4.89 1.74 24.53
N CYS A 332 -5.70 2.79 24.51
CA CYS A 332 -7.15 2.67 24.61
C CYS A 332 -7.74 1.98 23.37
N GLY A 333 -7.25 2.33 22.18
CA GLY A 333 -7.65 1.72 20.92
C GLY A 333 -7.35 0.23 20.89
N ALA A 334 -6.12 -0.18 21.20
CA ALA A 334 -5.75 -1.60 21.22
C ALA A 334 -6.59 -2.43 22.20
N LYS A 335 -6.87 -1.91 23.39
CA LYS A 335 -7.74 -2.56 24.38
C LYS A 335 -9.18 -2.75 23.88
N ALA A 336 -9.64 -1.92 22.97
CA ALA A 336 -10.99 -1.96 22.42
C ALA A 336 -11.14 -2.91 21.21
N VAL A 337 -10.04 -3.32 20.57
CA VAL A 337 -10.07 -4.22 19.42
C VAL A 337 -10.71 -5.56 19.82
N SER A 338 -11.73 -5.96 19.07
CA SER A 338 -12.52 -7.17 19.37
C SER A 338 -11.71 -8.46 19.25
N GLN A 339 -12.04 -9.45 20.09
CA GLN A 339 -11.45 -10.80 20.03
C GLN A 339 -11.72 -11.48 18.69
N ASP A 340 -12.89 -11.25 18.08
CA ASP A 340 -13.24 -11.78 16.76
C ASP A 340 -12.27 -11.29 15.69
N PHE A 341 -11.84 -10.01 15.75
CA PHE A 341 -10.81 -9.51 14.85
C PHE A 341 -9.43 -10.12 15.15
N LEU A 342 -9.10 -10.46 16.39
CA LEU A 342 -7.82 -11.08 16.74
C LEU A 342 -7.79 -12.60 16.50
N GLU A 343 -8.94 -13.22 16.21
CA GLU A 343 -9.03 -14.66 16.04
C GLU A 343 -8.06 -15.16 14.96
N GLY A 344 -7.31 -16.21 15.29
CA GLY A 344 -6.38 -16.87 14.39
C GLY A 344 -5.06 -16.11 14.15
N VAL A 345 -4.86 -14.93 14.72
CA VAL A 345 -3.56 -14.23 14.66
C VAL A 345 -2.49 -15.08 15.36
N GLN A 346 -1.39 -15.33 14.67
CA GLN A 346 -0.29 -16.17 15.17
C GLN A 346 0.94 -15.38 15.56
N ALA A 347 1.09 -14.19 14.98
CA ALA A 347 2.18 -13.26 15.21
C ALA A 347 1.64 -11.83 15.11
N ALA A 348 2.12 -10.93 15.96
CA ALA A 348 1.89 -9.49 15.84
C ALA A 348 3.23 -8.77 15.69
N ILE A 349 3.30 -7.84 14.75
CA ILE A 349 4.45 -6.98 14.53
C ILE A 349 3.95 -5.55 14.64
N VAL A 350 4.33 -4.90 15.74
CA VAL A 350 4.10 -3.48 15.98
C VAL A 350 5.28 -2.70 15.41
N VAL A 351 5.02 -1.56 14.79
CA VAL A 351 6.06 -0.74 14.13
C VAL A 351 6.05 0.66 14.74
N ASP A 352 6.32 0.73 16.03
CA ASP A 352 6.12 1.94 16.85
C ASP A 352 7.21 1.96 17.94
N ARG A 353 8.46 2.09 17.52
CA ARG A 353 9.56 2.12 18.47
C ARG A 353 10.63 3.11 18.01
N ARG A 354 11.07 3.97 18.91
CA ARG A 354 12.27 4.79 18.67
C ARG A 354 13.51 3.93 18.43
N GLY A 355 14.53 4.48 17.79
CA GLY A 355 15.79 3.79 17.60
C GLY A 355 15.99 3.23 16.20
N ASN A 356 17.01 2.40 16.09
CA ASN A 356 17.36 1.72 14.85
C ASN A 356 17.84 0.29 15.15
N GLY A 357 17.20 -0.70 14.54
CA GLY A 357 17.59 -2.10 14.71
C GLY A 357 16.99 -2.81 15.94
N ASP A 358 16.28 -2.11 16.82
CA ASP A 358 15.60 -2.74 17.97
C ASP A 358 14.45 -3.65 17.51
N ILE A 359 14.43 -4.87 18.05
CA ILE A 359 13.27 -5.77 18.06
C ILE A 359 12.86 -5.95 19.53
N VAL A 360 11.90 -5.18 20.01
CA VAL A 360 11.44 -5.27 21.39
C VAL A 360 10.65 -6.57 21.59
N THR A 361 11.17 -7.44 22.45
CA THR A 361 10.56 -8.75 22.76
C THR A 361 9.91 -8.79 24.14
N GLY A 362 9.94 -7.68 24.89
CA GLY A 362 9.29 -7.56 26.19
C GLY A 362 9.60 -6.27 26.93
N THR A 363 8.93 -6.10 28.06
CA THR A 363 9.21 -5.09 29.09
C THR A 363 9.76 -5.76 30.35
N TRP A 364 10.30 -4.96 31.28
CA TRP A 364 10.61 -5.45 32.62
C TRP A 364 9.37 -6.13 33.25
N GLY A 365 9.43 -7.45 33.40
CA GLY A 365 8.38 -8.27 34.01
C GLY A 365 7.32 -8.83 33.05
N THR A 366 7.40 -8.61 31.73
CA THR A 366 6.46 -9.20 30.76
C THR A 366 7.15 -9.48 29.43
N ALA A 367 7.22 -10.74 29.04
CA ALA A 367 7.66 -11.14 27.70
C ALA A 367 6.51 -10.95 26.70
N PHE A 368 6.81 -10.40 25.53
CA PHE A 368 5.86 -10.26 24.42
C PHE A 368 5.86 -11.46 23.49
N CYS A 369 6.97 -12.19 23.43
CA CYS A 369 7.11 -13.40 22.66
C CYS A 369 8.10 -14.38 23.31
N ASP A 370 8.13 -15.60 22.77
CA ASP A 370 9.19 -16.57 23.01
C ASP A 370 10.52 -16.08 22.42
N GLU A 371 11.64 -16.46 23.05
CA GLU A 371 12.99 -16.07 22.63
C GLU A 371 13.31 -16.53 21.20
N LEU A 372 12.81 -17.70 20.80
CA LEU A 372 12.99 -18.23 19.45
C LEU A 372 12.28 -17.36 18.42
N PHE A 373 11.12 -16.80 18.75
CA PHE A 373 10.36 -15.93 17.84
C PHE A 373 11.12 -14.63 17.56
N GLY A 374 11.55 -13.93 18.62
CA GLY A 374 12.33 -12.70 18.49
C GLY A 374 13.66 -12.92 17.76
N SER A 375 14.37 -14.00 18.12
CA SER A 375 15.64 -14.38 17.46
C SER A 375 15.46 -14.72 15.98
N MET A 376 14.32 -15.30 15.60
CA MET A 376 14.02 -15.61 14.20
C MET A 376 13.81 -14.33 13.37
N ILE A 377 13.11 -13.32 13.92
CA ILE A 377 12.95 -12.04 13.24
C ILE A 377 14.31 -11.34 13.06
N ALA A 378 15.16 -11.35 14.10
CA ALA A 378 16.52 -10.82 14.02
C ALA A 378 17.37 -11.54 12.98
N LEU A 379 17.29 -12.88 12.93
CA LEU A 379 17.98 -13.69 11.91
C LEU A 379 17.55 -13.28 10.51
N ILE A 380 16.24 -13.19 10.26
CA ILE A 380 15.68 -12.82 8.96
C ILE A 380 16.12 -11.40 8.57
N GLY A 381 16.06 -10.45 9.50
CA GLY A 381 16.46 -9.06 9.26
C GLY A 381 17.91 -8.92 8.80
N ASN A 382 18.81 -9.71 9.40
CA ASN A 382 20.24 -9.68 9.13
C ASN A 382 20.67 -10.61 7.98
N LEU A 383 19.75 -11.27 7.26
CA LEU A 383 20.11 -12.08 6.10
C LEU A 383 20.76 -11.20 5.03
N GLY A 384 22.00 -11.56 4.66
CA GLY A 384 22.75 -10.94 3.56
C GLY A 384 23.33 -9.55 3.86
N GLU A 385 23.29 -9.08 5.11
CA GLU A 385 23.70 -7.72 5.50
C GLU A 385 24.57 -7.72 6.75
N GLU A 386 25.19 -6.58 7.06
CA GLU A 386 25.83 -6.36 8.36
C GLU A 386 24.79 -6.44 9.49
N LYS A 387 25.22 -6.93 10.67
CA LYS A 387 24.33 -7.13 11.81
C LYS A 387 23.75 -5.77 12.26
N ARG A 388 22.45 -5.59 12.04
CA ARG A 388 21.65 -4.40 12.39
C ARG A 388 20.56 -4.71 13.41
N TRP A 389 19.86 -5.83 13.25
CA TRP A 389 18.65 -6.15 14.01
C TRP A 389 18.95 -7.02 15.22
N GLU A 390 18.47 -6.62 16.40
CA GLU A 390 18.66 -7.42 17.61
C GLU A 390 17.47 -7.36 18.58
N PRO A 391 17.16 -8.49 19.26
CA PRO A 391 16.18 -8.51 20.33
C PRO A 391 16.60 -7.61 21.49
N THR A 392 15.68 -6.81 22.00
CA THR A 392 15.93 -5.91 23.14
C THR A 392 14.71 -5.82 24.06
N MET A 393 14.93 -5.21 25.23
CA MET A 393 13.86 -4.85 26.15
C MET A 393 13.42 -3.41 25.90
N GLY A 394 12.11 -3.17 25.93
CA GLY A 394 11.54 -1.87 25.60
C GLY A 394 10.48 -1.38 26.58
N GLY A 395 9.75 -0.37 26.12
CA GLY A 395 8.59 0.21 26.81
C GLY A 395 7.29 -0.54 26.53
N ARG A 396 6.21 -0.03 27.12
CA ARG A 396 4.86 -0.50 26.80
C ARG A 396 4.40 0.21 25.53
N SER A 397 3.83 -0.55 24.61
CA SER A 397 3.01 -0.07 23.51
C SER A 397 1.83 -1.02 23.32
N ASP A 398 1.06 -0.86 22.26
CA ASP A 398 0.03 -1.82 21.82
C ASP A 398 0.50 -3.28 21.82
N THR A 399 1.80 -3.51 21.62
CA THR A 399 2.46 -4.83 21.71
C THR A 399 2.12 -5.58 23.01
N LEU A 400 2.00 -4.86 24.13
CA LEU A 400 1.62 -5.44 25.42
C LEU A 400 0.21 -6.03 25.37
N ILE A 401 -0.73 -5.34 24.72
CA ILE A 401 -2.12 -5.78 24.60
C ILE A 401 -2.19 -7.06 23.76
N TRP A 402 -1.48 -7.10 22.64
CA TRP A 402 -1.41 -8.30 21.78
C TRP A 402 -0.78 -9.49 22.50
N ALA A 403 0.33 -9.26 23.20
CA ALA A 403 1.00 -10.29 24.00
C ALA A 403 0.09 -10.86 25.11
N GLN A 404 -0.72 -10.02 25.76
CA GLN A 404 -1.70 -10.45 26.77
C GLN A 404 -2.80 -11.35 26.20
N GLN A 405 -3.07 -11.28 24.88
CA GLN A 405 -3.96 -12.22 24.18
C GLN A 405 -3.27 -13.55 23.82
N GLY A 406 -2.01 -13.74 24.21
CA GLY A 406 -1.21 -14.93 23.87
C GLY A 406 -0.63 -14.91 22.46
N ILE A 407 -0.66 -13.76 21.78
CA ILE A 407 -0.08 -13.58 20.45
C ILE A 407 1.43 -13.34 20.58
N GLN A 408 2.23 -14.03 19.78
CA GLN A 408 3.69 -13.82 19.73
C GLN A 408 3.97 -12.46 19.09
N SER A 409 4.40 -11.51 19.91
CA SER A 409 4.40 -10.09 19.54
C SER A 409 5.78 -9.46 19.66
N VAL A 410 6.15 -8.60 18.72
CA VAL A 410 7.35 -7.74 18.80
C VAL A 410 7.01 -6.31 18.43
N ASN A 411 7.81 -5.35 18.91
CA ASN A 411 7.78 -3.95 18.46
C ASN A 411 9.09 -3.60 17.76
N LEU A 412 9.02 -3.07 16.54
CA LEU A 412 10.17 -2.77 15.69
C LEU A 412 10.50 -1.30 15.72
N SER A 413 11.78 -0.98 15.94
CA SER A 413 12.21 0.42 15.81
C SER A 413 12.02 0.96 14.40
N VAL A 414 11.64 2.24 14.29
CA VAL A 414 11.26 2.89 13.02
C VAL A 414 11.96 4.24 12.81
N GLY A 415 13.14 4.43 13.42
CA GLY A 415 14.05 5.51 13.08
C GLY A 415 13.74 6.87 13.70
N TYR A 416 12.62 7.02 14.42
CA TYR A 416 12.38 8.23 15.20
C TYR A 416 13.17 8.24 16.52
N GLN A 417 13.43 9.42 17.06
CA GLN A 417 14.07 9.66 18.35
C GLN A 417 13.44 10.88 19.03
N ASN A 418 13.59 10.97 20.35
CA ASN A 418 13.10 12.08 21.17
C ASN A 418 11.59 12.32 20.97
N GLU A 419 10.84 11.23 20.83
CA GLU A 419 9.39 11.23 20.74
C GLU A 419 8.78 12.07 21.89
N HIS A 420 7.68 12.75 21.59
CA HIS A 420 6.94 13.61 22.53
C HIS A 420 7.69 14.87 22.99
N THR A 421 8.63 15.34 22.18
CA THR A 421 9.36 16.59 22.43
C THR A 421 9.48 17.43 21.17
N SER A 422 9.84 18.71 21.32
CA SER A 422 10.18 19.57 20.18
C SER A 422 11.52 19.21 19.51
N GLU A 423 12.27 18.26 20.08
CA GLU A 423 13.52 17.74 19.51
C GLU A 423 13.29 16.42 18.75
N GLU A 424 12.02 16.07 18.50
CA GLU A 424 11.65 14.88 17.75
C GLU A 424 12.27 14.90 16.35
N GLU A 425 12.95 13.81 16.01
CA GLU A 425 13.60 13.62 14.72
C GLU A 425 13.25 12.25 14.14
N LEU A 426 13.31 12.16 12.80
CA LEU A 426 13.13 10.92 12.07
C LEU A 426 14.32 10.69 11.14
N ASN A 427 15.03 9.59 11.32
CA ASN A 427 15.97 9.10 10.32
C ASN A 427 15.24 8.27 9.27
N ILE A 428 15.05 8.83 8.08
CA ILE A 428 14.27 8.19 7.01
C ILE A 428 14.94 6.93 6.44
N ASN A 429 16.28 6.82 6.52
CA ASN A 429 16.97 5.56 6.16
C ASN A 429 16.59 4.45 7.14
N ASP A 430 16.47 4.78 8.42
CA ASP A 430 16.17 3.79 9.45
C ASP A 430 14.71 3.34 9.37
N ALA A 431 13.78 4.25 9.07
CA ALA A 431 12.40 3.90 8.73
C ALA A 431 12.33 2.99 7.49
N PHE A 432 13.04 3.33 6.40
CA PHE A 432 13.07 2.51 5.18
C PHE A 432 13.73 1.13 5.42
N ALA A 433 14.75 1.05 6.27
CA ALA A 433 15.34 -0.22 6.66
C ALA A 433 14.35 -1.12 7.41
N THR A 434 13.46 -0.55 8.21
CA THR A 434 12.37 -1.25 8.89
C THR A 434 11.34 -1.80 7.89
N ALA A 435 11.02 -1.00 6.87
CA ALA A 435 10.21 -1.43 5.74
C ALA A 435 10.84 -2.62 4.99
N ASN A 436 12.16 -2.58 4.80
CA ASN A 436 12.91 -3.69 4.20
C ASN A 436 12.99 -4.93 5.12
N LEU A 437 13.06 -4.76 6.44
CA LEU A 437 12.92 -5.87 7.39
C LEU A 437 11.57 -6.56 7.21
N LEU A 438 10.45 -5.82 7.18
CA LEU A 438 9.14 -6.42 6.96
C LEU A 438 9.05 -7.13 5.62
N LYS A 439 9.59 -6.53 4.55
CA LYS A 439 9.71 -7.17 3.23
C LYS A 439 10.43 -8.53 3.35
N LYS A 440 11.55 -8.61 4.07
CA LYS A 440 12.28 -9.87 4.33
C LYS A 440 11.46 -10.86 5.18
N VAL A 441 10.78 -10.39 6.23
CA VAL A 441 9.92 -11.24 7.09
C VAL A 441 8.85 -11.93 6.25
N PHE A 442 8.17 -11.21 5.35
CA PHE A 442 7.16 -11.81 4.48
C PHE A 442 7.76 -12.74 3.41
N LEU A 443 8.91 -12.39 2.83
CA LEU A 443 9.64 -13.27 1.90
C LEU A 443 10.09 -14.58 2.56
N HIS A 444 10.46 -14.53 3.84
CA HIS A 444 10.95 -15.66 4.62
C HIS A 444 9.94 -16.15 5.68
N VAL A 445 8.64 -15.92 5.44
CA VAL A 445 7.58 -16.22 6.41
C VAL A 445 7.56 -17.69 6.86
N ASP A 446 8.04 -18.61 6.02
CA ASP A 446 8.11 -20.03 6.35
C ASP A 446 9.12 -20.35 7.46
N LEU A 447 10.17 -19.54 7.62
CA LEU A 447 11.08 -19.63 8.77
C LEU A 447 10.36 -19.25 10.07
N LEU A 448 9.57 -18.16 10.02
CA LEU A 448 8.77 -17.72 11.15
C LEU A 448 7.70 -18.75 11.54
N LYS A 449 7.01 -19.35 10.56
CA LYS A 449 6.09 -20.48 10.79
C LYS A 449 6.78 -21.65 11.46
N SER A 450 8.01 -21.95 11.06
CA SER A 450 8.78 -23.05 11.62
C SER A 450 9.10 -22.80 13.10
N ALA A 451 9.56 -21.58 13.45
CA ALA A 451 9.78 -21.18 14.83
C ALA A 451 8.52 -21.36 15.69
N LEU A 452 7.37 -20.88 15.21
CA LEU A 452 6.09 -20.99 15.94
C LEU A 452 5.61 -22.43 16.11
N ARG A 453 5.87 -23.32 15.15
CA ARG A 453 5.61 -24.75 15.32
C ARG A 453 6.52 -25.37 16.40
N GLY A 454 7.79 -24.98 16.44
CA GLY A 454 8.73 -25.39 17.48
C GLY A 454 8.23 -25.03 18.87
N ILE A 455 7.86 -23.76 19.06
CA ILE A 455 7.32 -23.22 20.33
C ILE A 455 6.08 -24.01 20.78
N ARG A 456 5.13 -24.27 19.88
CA ARG A 456 3.92 -25.04 20.19
C ARG A 456 4.23 -26.51 20.55
N GLY A 457 5.18 -27.13 19.86
CA GLY A 457 5.61 -28.50 20.14
C GLY A 457 6.27 -28.64 21.51
N GLU A 458 7.11 -27.67 21.89
CA GLU A 458 7.73 -27.63 23.22
C GLU A 458 6.68 -27.46 24.33
N ALA A 459 5.73 -26.54 24.17
CA ALA A 459 4.65 -26.31 25.12
C ALA A 459 3.77 -27.56 25.35
N GLN A 460 3.46 -28.32 24.30
CA GLN A 460 2.73 -29.59 24.43
C GLN A 460 3.56 -30.66 25.16
N SER A 461 4.87 -30.72 24.89
CA SER A 461 5.76 -31.69 25.52
C SER A 461 5.98 -31.43 27.02
N THR A 462 6.01 -30.15 27.44
CA THR A 462 6.14 -29.76 28.85
C THR A 462 4.85 -30.03 29.62
N ASP A 463 3.68 -29.77 29.03
CA ASP A 463 2.38 -30.13 29.64
C ASP A 463 2.25 -31.66 29.79
N GLU A 464 2.63 -32.45 28.78
CA GLU A 464 2.64 -33.91 28.90
C GLU A 464 3.60 -34.42 29.99
N ARG A 465 4.79 -33.82 30.12
CA ARG A 465 5.72 -34.14 31.21
C ARG A 465 5.15 -33.76 32.59
N SER A 466 4.45 -32.63 32.70
CA SER A 466 3.80 -32.18 33.94
C SER A 466 2.64 -33.10 34.36
N ARG A 467 1.85 -33.58 33.39
CA ARG A 467 0.76 -34.53 33.61
C ARG A 467 1.27 -35.92 33.96
N ARG A 468 2.39 -36.35 33.37
CA ARG A 468 3.06 -37.62 33.72
C ARG A 468 3.70 -37.58 35.11
N SER A 469 4.30 -36.46 35.51
CA SER A 469 4.83 -36.30 36.88
C SER A 469 3.70 -36.23 37.90
N HIS A 470 2.60 -35.52 37.63
CA HIS A 470 1.40 -35.54 38.49
C HIS A 470 0.79 -36.94 38.62
N ARG A 471 0.68 -37.72 37.53
CA ARG A 471 0.20 -39.11 37.61
C ARG A 471 1.11 -40.02 38.44
N LYS A 472 2.44 -39.82 38.37
CA LYS A 472 3.39 -40.57 39.20
C LYS A 472 3.33 -40.21 40.68
N VAL A 473 3.03 -38.95 41.00
CA VAL A 473 2.84 -38.50 42.39
C VAL A 473 1.52 -39.03 42.95
N VAL A 474 0.44 -39.01 42.18
CA VAL A 474 -0.86 -39.56 42.62
C VAL A 474 -0.81 -41.09 42.78
N SER A 475 -0.08 -41.81 41.92
CA SER A 475 0.10 -43.27 42.06
C SER A 475 1.07 -43.69 43.17
N ALA A 476 1.82 -42.76 43.77
CA ALA A 476 2.72 -43.02 44.89
C ALA A 476 2.07 -42.70 46.26
N VAL A 477 0.86 -42.13 46.24
CA VAL A 477 0.07 -41.74 47.44
C VAL A 477 -1.19 -42.62 47.58
N SER A 478 -1.44 -43.53 46.63
CA SER A 478 -2.41 -44.63 46.72
C SER A 478 -1.68 -45.95 46.97
#